data_AF-A0A1Y1SXU8-F1
#
_entry.id   AF-A0A1Y1SXU8-F1
#
_cell.length_a   1.000
_cell.length_b   1.000
_cell.length_c   1.000
_cell.angle_alpha   90.00
_cell.angle_beta   90.00
_cell.angle_gamma   90.00
#
_symmetry.space_group_name_H-M   'P 1'
#
loop_
_entity.id
_entity.type
_entity.pdbx_description
1 polymer ?
#
loop_
_entity_poly.entity_id
_entity_poly.type
_entity_poly.pdbx_seq_one_letter_code
_entity_poly.pdbx_strand_id
1 'polypeptide(L)'
;MKRSKYTESQIVFAIKQVETGTRLSEVCRKMGISEAIFYNWKKKYGGLGVSELRRLKNLEEENAQLKKLVADLSHDKQILQDVLKNLPAGRQESSKAVSKTGDGQQYPYGI
;
A
#
# COMPACT_ATOMS: atom_id res chain seq x y z
N MET A 1 -4.56 8.59 14.03
CA MET A 1 -4.18 7.67 15.13
C MET A 1 -3.01 8.29 15.89
N LYS A 2 -3.03 8.30 17.23
CA LYS A 2 -1.84 8.71 18.00
C LYS A 2 -0.67 7.81 17.60
N ARG A 3 0.51 8.40 17.33
CA ARG A 3 1.72 7.63 17.04
C ARG A 3 2.02 6.74 18.25
N SER A 4 2.04 5.43 18.04
CA SER A 4 2.42 4.47 19.08
C SER A 4 3.83 4.78 19.57
N LYS A 5 4.05 4.67 20.88
CA LYS A 5 5.40 4.75 21.48
C LYS A 5 6.32 3.63 20.97
N TYR A 6 5.74 2.52 20.52
CA TYR A 6 6.45 1.33 20.04
C TYR A 6 6.33 1.21 18.53
N THR A 7 7.44 0.92 17.87
CA THR A 7 7.47 0.61 16.43
C THR A 7 6.88 -0.77 16.18
N GLU A 8 6.35 -0.99 14.97
CA GLU A 8 5.77 -2.30 14.62
C GLU A 8 6.81 -3.43 14.67
N SER A 9 8.07 -3.12 14.34
CA SER A 9 9.18 -4.06 14.49
C SER A 9 9.44 -4.45 15.94
N GLN A 10 9.36 -3.50 16.88
CA GLN A 10 9.48 -3.79 18.32
C GLN A 10 8.32 -4.66 18.81
N ILE A 11 7.11 -4.40 18.33
CA ILE A 11 5.91 -5.17 18.67
C ILE A 11 6.05 -6.62 18.19
N VAL A 12 6.41 -6.83 16.92
CA VAL A 12 6.58 -8.18 16.36
C VAL A 12 7.75 -8.92 17.01
N PHE A 13 8.84 -8.22 17.32
CA PHE A 13 9.95 -8.84 18.06
C PHE A 13 9.53 -9.34 19.44
N ALA A 14 8.72 -8.56 20.17
CA ALA A 14 8.18 -8.99 21.46
C ALA A 14 7.26 -10.22 21.33
N ILE A 15 6.38 -10.23 20.32
CA ILE A 15 5.51 -11.39 20.03
C ILE A 15 6.36 -12.63 19.73
N LYS A 16 7.35 -12.50 18.85
CA LYS A 16 8.23 -13.60 18.45
C LYS A 16 9.02 -14.16 19.62
N GLN A 17 9.50 -13.33 20.55
CA GLN A 17 10.19 -13.82 21.75
C GLN A 17 9.31 -14.76 22.60
N VAL A 18 8.02 -14.46 22.74
CA VAL A 18 7.08 -15.32 23.46
C VAL A 18 6.80 -16.60 22.67
N GLU A 19 6.67 -16.51 21.35
CA GLU A 19 6.49 -17.67 20.47
C GLU A 19 7.71 -18.61 20.46
N THR A 20 8.93 -18.08 20.62
CA THR A 20 10.17 -18.87 20.75
C THR A 20 10.43 -19.37 22.18
N GLY A 21 9.50 -19.17 23.12
CA GLY A 21 9.55 -19.75 24.47
C GLY A 21 9.97 -18.81 25.60
N THR A 22 10.18 -17.52 25.35
CA THR A 22 10.42 -16.54 26.43
C THR A 22 9.13 -16.33 27.23
N ARG A 23 9.23 -16.25 28.56
CA ARG A 23 8.05 -16.03 29.41
C ARG A 23 7.42 -14.66 29.10
N LEU A 24 6.10 -14.64 28.92
CA LEU A 24 5.33 -13.42 28.66
C LEU A 24 5.59 -12.32 29.69
N SER A 25 5.61 -12.68 30.98
CA SER A 25 5.85 -11.74 32.09
C SER A 25 7.22 -11.05 32.01
N GLU A 26 8.24 -11.75 31.51
CA GLU A 26 9.58 -11.20 31.32
C GLU A 26 9.61 -10.19 30.17
N VAL A 27 8.96 -10.52 29.05
CA VAL A 27 8.83 -9.63 27.89
C VAL A 27 8.08 -8.36 28.26
N CYS A 28 6.94 -8.50 28.96
CA CYS A 28 6.15 -7.38 29.45
C CYS A 28 6.95 -6.46 30.40
N ARG A 29 7.71 -7.04 31.33
CA ARG A 29 8.56 -6.29 32.26
C ARG A 29 9.70 -5.55 31.54
N LYS A 30 10.40 -6.20 30.60
CA LYS A 30 11.48 -5.59 29.81
C LYS A 30 10.98 -4.44 28.93
N MET A 31 9.80 -4.61 28.34
CA MET A 31 9.18 -3.62 27.45
C MET A 31 8.44 -2.50 28.21
N GLY A 32 8.16 -2.68 29.50
CA GLY A 32 7.36 -1.73 30.28
C GLY A 32 5.91 -1.67 29.82
N ILE A 33 5.32 -2.82 29.49
CA ILE A 33 3.92 -2.94 29.04
C ILE A 33 3.16 -3.95 29.91
N SER A 34 1.83 -3.83 29.97
CA SER A 34 0.98 -4.86 30.58
C SER A 34 0.75 -6.03 29.61
N GLU A 35 0.37 -7.18 30.16
CA GLU A 35 -0.02 -8.34 29.34
C GLU A 35 -1.22 -8.05 28.44
N ALA A 36 -2.16 -7.21 28.89
CA ALA A 36 -3.30 -6.78 28.09
C ALA A 36 -2.86 -6.05 26.80
N ILE A 37 -1.84 -5.18 26.88
CA ILE A 37 -1.26 -4.51 25.71
C ILE A 37 -0.62 -5.55 24.78
N PHE A 38 0.13 -6.51 25.34
CA PHE A 38 0.74 -7.57 24.56
C PHE A 38 -0.30 -8.40 23.79
N TYR A 39 -1.40 -8.81 24.43
CA TYR A 39 -2.44 -9.58 23.74
C TYR A 39 -3.14 -8.77 22.65
N ASN A 40 -3.35 -7.47 22.86
CA ASN A 40 -3.86 -6.58 21.81
C ASN A 40 -2.90 -6.51 20.61
N TRP A 41 -1.59 -6.47 20.87
CA TRP A 41 -0.57 -6.55 19.83
C TRP A 41 -0.59 -7.91 19.13
N LYS A 42 -0.64 -9.02 19.87
CA LYS A 42 -0.70 -10.37 19.31
C LYS A 42 -1.95 -10.57 18.45
N LYS A 43 -3.09 -9.98 18.80
CA LYS A 43 -4.30 -10.00 17.96
C LYS A 43 -4.12 -9.27 16.63
N LYS A 44 -3.38 -8.15 16.62
CA LYS A 44 -3.19 -7.31 15.43
C LYS A 44 -2.00 -7.75 14.56
N TYR A 45 -0.93 -8.22 15.19
CA TYR A 45 0.37 -8.48 14.57
C TYR A 45 0.83 -9.94 14.71
N GLY A 46 0.08 -10.78 15.42
CA GLY A 46 0.37 -12.21 15.52
C GLY A 46 0.25 -12.89 14.16
N GLY A 47 1.18 -13.80 13.88
CA GLY A 47 1.30 -14.43 12.55
C GLY A 47 2.01 -13.59 11.49
N LEU A 48 2.27 -12.29 11.74
CA LEU A 48 3.06 -11.44 10.86
C LEU A 48 4.52 -11.41 11.31
N GLY A 49 5.40 -12.01 10.52
CA GLY A 49 6.84 -11.88 10.71
C GLY A 49 7.36 -10.48 10.38
N VAL A 50 8.57 -10.14 10.85
CA VAL A 50 9.22 -8.85 10.54
C VAL A 50 9.42 -8.66 9.02
N SER A 51 9.66 -9.74 8.29
CA SER A 51 9.74 -9.75 6.82
C SER A 51 8.41 -9.40 6.17
N GLU A 52 7.30 -9.95 6.68
CA GLU A 52 5.96 -9.71 6.17
C GLU A 52 5.53 -8.27 6.40
N LEU A 53 5.86 -7.69 7.57
CA LEU A 53 5.64 -6.27 7.84
C LEU A 53 6.44 -5.36 6.91
N ARG A 54 7.72 -5.66 6.68
CA ARG A 54 8.55 -4.88 5.76
C ARG A 54 7.99 -4.95 4.34
N ARG A 55 7.58 -6.14 3.89
CA ARG A 55 6.94 -6.33 2.59
C ARG A 55 5.63 -5.57 2.49
N LEU A 56 4.78 -5.64 3.51
CA LEU A 56 3.51 -4.92 3.57
C LEU A 56 3.73 -3.41 3.43
N LYS A 57 4.68 -2.85 4.19
CA LYS A 57 5.00 -1.41 4.11
C LYS A 57 5.49 -1.00 2.73
N ASN A 58 6.37 -1.79 2.11
CA ASN A 58 6.85 -1.51 0.76
C ASN A 58 5.71 -1.55 -0.25
N LEU A 59 4.81 -2.54 -0.16
CA LEU A 59 3.64 -2.65 -1.02
C LEU A 59 2.67 -1.48 -0.82
N GLU A 60 2.47 -1.01 0.41
CA GLU A 60 1.65 0.18 0.69
C GLU A 60 2.24 1.44 0.06
N GLU A 61 3.56 1.61 0.14
CA GLU A 61 4.28 2.76 -0.44
C GLU A 61 4.23 2.73 -1.97
N GLU A 62 4.50 1.59 -2.59
CA GLU A 62 4.35 1.39 -4.04
C GLU A 62 2.91 1.64 -4.49
N ASN A 63 1.92 1.13 -3.76
CA ASN A 63 0.51 1.35 -4.09
C ASN A 63 0.13 2.84 -4.03
N ALA A 64 0.64 3.57 -3.03
CA ALA A 64 0.42 5.01 -2.92
C ALA A 64 1.05 5.77 -4.09
N GLN A 65 2.28 5.42 -4.49
CA GLN A 65 2.94 6.01 -5.65
C GLN A 65 2.19 5.71 -6.96
N LEU A 66 1.76 4.46 -7.14
CA LEU A 66 0.98 4.04 -8.31
C LEU A 66 -0.35 4.79 -8.40
N LYS A 67 -1.08 4.93 -7.28
CA LYS A 67 -2.33 5.71 -7.24
C LYS A 67 -2.12 7.16 -7.64
N LYS A 68 -1.03 7.77 -7.17
CA LYS A 68 -0.68 9.14 -7.56
C LYS A 68 -0.42 9.23 -9.06
N LEU A 69 0.42 8.34 -9.60
CA LEU A 69 0.73 8.31 -11.02
C LEU A 69 -0.52 8.08 -11.88
N VAL A 70 -1.42 7.18 -11.46
CA VAL A 70 -2.69 6.95 -12.16
C VAL A 70 -3.57 8.19 -12.13
N ALA A 71 -3.64 8.92 -11.02
CA ALA A 71 -4.39 10.17 -10.95
C ALA A 71 -3.82 11.23 -11.91
N ASP A 72 -2.50 11.41 -11.90
CA ASP A 72 -1.81 12.36 -12.77
C ASP A 72 -2.05 12.01 -14.27
N LEU A 73 -1.84 10.74 -14.66
CA LEU A 73 -2.09 10.28 -16.03
C LEU A 73 -3.56 10.37 -16.43
N SER A 74 -4.49 10.13 -15.51
CA SER A 74 -5.93 10.27 -15.78
C SER A 74 -6.31 11.72 -16.02
N HIS A 75 -5.69 12.65 -15.28
CA HIS A 75 -5.87 14.07 -15.48
C HIS A 75 -5.35 14.52 -16.85
N ASP A 76 -4.13 14.10 -17.21
CA ASP A 76 -3.54 14.39 -18.52
C ASP A 76 -4.40 13.84 -19.66
N LYS A 77 -4.89 12.60 -19.53
CA LYS A 77 -5.82 11.99 -20.49
C LYS A 77 -7.08 12.85 -20.66
N GLN A 78 -7.63 13.37 -19.57
CA GLN A 78 -8.83 14.20 -19.61
C GLN A 78 -8.56 15.54 -20.32
N ILE A 79 -7.45 16.20 -20.01
CA ILE A 79 -7.03 17.41 -20.71
C ILE A 79 -6.89 17.16 -22.21
N LEU A 80 -6.20 16.07 -22.59
CA LEU A 80 -6.01 15.70 -23.99
C LEU A 80 -7.33 15.42 -24.70
N GLN A 81 -8.26 14.71 -24.05
CA GLN A 81 -9.59 14.47 -24.60
C GLN A 81 -10.39 15.76 -24.80
N ASP A 82 -10.30 16.71 -23.87
CA ASP A 82 -10.99 17.98 -23.98
C ASP A 82 -10.37 18.88 -25.06
N VAL A 83 -9.04 18.89 -25.19
CA VAL A 83 -8.36 19.54 -26.32
C VAL A 83 -8.82 18.95 -27.66
N LEU A 84 -8.89 17.62 -27.76
CA LEU A 84 -9.37 16.93 -28.97
C LEU A 84 -10.82 17.26 -29.32
N LYS A 85 -11.71 17.37 -28.33
CA LYS A 85 -13.10 17.79 -28.55
C LYS A 85 -13.19 19.22 -29.06
N ASN A 86 -12.29 20.09 -28.60
CA ASN A 86 -12.25 21.51 -28.98
C ASN A 86 -11.49 21.77 -30.30
N LEU A 87 -10.91 20.75 -30.94
CA LEU A 87 -10.29 20.89 -32.26
C LEU A 87 -11.36 21.08 -33.35
N PRO A 88 -11.12 21.93 -34.37
CA PRO A 88 -12.04 22.09 -35.49
C PRO A 88 -12.20 20.77 -36.29
N ALA A 89 -13.41 20.50 -36.77
CA ALA A 89 -13.85 19.21 -37.30
C ALA A 89 -12.90 18.56 -38.34
N GLY A 90 -12.29 19.35 -39.23
CA GLY A 90 -11.35 18.85 -40.25
C GLY A 90 -10.03 18.28 -39.72
N ARG A 91 -9.72 18.49 -38.42
CA ARG A 91 -8.48 18.02 -37.78
C ARG A 91 -8.71 16.85 -36.80
N GLN A 92 -9.98 16.48 -36.55
CA GLN A 92 -10.36 15.37 -35.65
C GLN A 92 -10.24 14.00 -36.31
N GLU A 93 -10.50 13.91 -37.63
CA GLU A 93 -10.45 12.65 -38.39
C GLU A 93 -9.03 12.07 -38.49
N SER A 94 -8.02 12.93 -38.68
CA SER A 94 -6.60 12.57 -38.68
C SER A 94 -6.10 12.08 -37.31
N SER A 95 -6.67 12.57 -36.20
CA SER A 95 -6.26 12.19 -34.85
C SER A 95 -6.89 10.86 -34.40
N LYS A 96 -8.12 10.53 -34.82
CA LYS A 96 -8.79 9.26 -34.48
C LYS A 96 -8.14 8.03 -35.12
N ALA A 97 -7.42 8.22 -36.23
CA ALA A 97 -6.67 7.15 -36.89
C ALA A 97 -5.44 6.71 -36.07
N VAL A 98 -4.83 7.62 -35.31
CA VAL A 98 -3.62 7.37 -34.50
C VAL A 98 -3.93 6.66 -33.17
N SER A 99 -5.11 6.88 -32.58
CA SER A 99 -5.46 6.27 -31.29
C SER A 99 -5.89 4.80 -31.37
N LYS A 100 -6.24 4.28 -32.56
CA LYS A 100 -6.70 2.89 -32.74
C LYS A 100 -5.59 1.84 -32.64
N THR A 101 -4.32 2.24 -32.61
CA THR A 101 -3.17 1.32 -32.58
C THR A 101 -2.57 1.12 -31.19
N GLY A 102 -3.05 1.80 -30.13
CA GLY A 102 -2.43 1.80 -28.79
C GLY A 102 -3.20 1.11 -27.66
N ASP A 103 -4.50 0.89 -27.79
CA ASP A 103 -5.34 0.40 -26.67
C ASP A 103 -5.55 -1.13 -26.75
N GLY A 104 -4.54 -1.88 -26.31
CA GLY A 104 -4.54 -3.35 -26.39
C GLY A 104 -3.86 -4.06 -25.23
N GLN A 105 -3.83 -3.49 -24.03
CA GLN A 105 -3.41 -4.19 -22.81
C GLN A 105 -4.43 -3.92 -21.69
N GLN A 106 -5.52 -4.68 -21.74
CA GLN A 106 -6.40 -4.90 -20.60
C GLN A 106 -5.60 -5.69 -19.55
N TYR A 107 -5.07 -5.03 -18.53
CA TYR A 107 -4.37 -5.73 -17.45
C TYR A 107 -5.38 -6.54 -16.61
N PRO A 108 -5.23 -7.87 -16.51
CA PRO A 108 -6.12 -8.69 -15.72
C PRO A 108 -5.64 -8.63 -14.26
N TYR A 109 -6.24 -7.77 -13.45
CA TYR A 109 -6.14 -7.94 -12.00
C TYR A 109 -7.12 -9.02 -11.58
N GLY A 110 -6.63 -10.26 -11.50
CA GLY A 110 -7.34 -11.37 -10.89
C GLY A 110 -7.20 -11.35 -9.37
N ILE A 111 -8.34 -11.50 -8.69
CA ILE A 111 -8.50 -12.24 -7.44
C ILE A 111 -9.68 -13.19 -7.65
#